data_AF-A0A0J7ZGY1-F1
#
_entry.id   AF-A0A0J7ZGY1-F1
#
_cell.length_a   1.000
_cell.length_b   1.000
_cell.length_c   1.000
_cell.angle_alpha   90.00
_cell.angle_beta   90.00
_cell.angle_gamma   90.00
#
_symmetry.space_group_name_H-M   'P 1'
#
loop_
_entity.id
_entity.type
_entity.pdbx_description
1 polymer ?
#
loop_
_entity_poly.entity_id
_entity_poly.type
_entity_poly.pdbx_seq_one_letter_code
_entity_poly.pdbx_strand_id
1 'polypeptide(L)'
;MAVLLADMVPGARIVRVSQHQPSQTWPSPYSRAYDEQGHLIPLNRAQRVTAARWVIRAYPEANWDEAHDLDLTTGALRPVVEARPVVDGGR
;
A
#
# COMPACT_ATOMS: atom_id res chain seq x y z
N MET A 1 -11.19 7.26 7.28
CA MET A 1 -10.69 6.31 6.27
C MET A 1 -10.03 5.09 6.90
N ALA A 2 -9.03 5.23 7.79
CA ALA A 2 -8.34 4.09 8.41
C ALA A 2 -9.28 3.06 9.06
N VAL A 3 -10.32 3.52 9.78
CA VAL A 3 -11.36 2.65 10.35
C VAL A 3 -12.07 1.81 9.27
N LEU A 4 -12.47 2.41 8.15
CA LEU A 4 -13.13 1.68 7.05
C LEU A 4 -12.19 0.66 6.39
N LEU A 5 -10.88 0.92 6.37
CA LEU A 5 -9.89 -0.04 5.88
C LEU A 5 -9.73 -1.21 6.85
N ALA A 6 -9.74 -0.95 8.15
CA ALA A 6 -9.71 -1.98 9.19
C ALA A 6 -10.98 -2.86 9.14
N ASP A 7 -12.14 -2.27 8.87
CA ASP A 7 -13.40 -3.01 8.67
C ASP A 7 -13.37 -3.85 7.39
N MET A 8 -12.81 -3.31 6.29
CA MET A 8 -12.70 -4.02 5.01
C MET A 8 -11.66 -5.16 5.06
N VAL A 9 -10.63 -5.02 5.90
CA VAL A 9 -9.54 -5.99 6.06
C VAL A 9 -9.30 -6.25 7.56
N PRO A 10 -10.16 -7.05 8.21
CA PRO A 10 -10.01 -7.36 9.62
C PRO A 10 -8.65 -7.99 9.92
N GLY A 11 -7.98 -7.51 10.97
CA GLY A 11 -6.65 -7.97 11.37
C GLY A 11 -5.48 -7.25 10.67
N ALA A 12 -5.74 -6.38 9.70
CA ALA A 12 -4.69 -5.57 9.11
C ALA A 12 -4.20 -4.51 10.11
N ARG A 13 -2.88 -4.41 10.23
CA ARG A 13 -2.19 -3.31 10.93
C ARG A 13 -1.66 -2.28 9.96
N ILE A 14 -1.08 -2.73 8.85
CA ILE A 14 -0.47 -1.88 7.82
C ILE A 14 -1.17 -2.10 6.48
N VAL A 15 -1.44 -1.01 5.76
CA VAL A 15 -1.78 -1.06 4.34
C VAL A 15 -0.67 -0.35 3.56
N ARG A 16 0.08 -1.13 2.77
CA ARG A 16 1.07 -0.60 1.83
C ARG A 16 0.39 -0.21 0.54
N VAL A 17 0.63 1.00 0.05
CA VAL A 17 0.02 1.55 -1.17
C VAL A 17 1.08 2.10 -2.10
N SER A 18 0.94 1.82 -3.39
CA SER A 18 1.75 2.40 -4.47
C SER A 18 0.89 2.68 -5.70
N GLN A 19 1.31 3.62 -6.54
CA GLN A 19 0.70 3.83 -7.86
C GLN A 19 1.25 2.88 -8.91
N HIS A 20 2.38 2.22 -8.63
CA HIS A 20 2.97 1.21 -9.50
C HIS A 20 2.79 -0.17 -8.88
N GLN A 21 2.03 -1.03 -9.57
CA GLN A 21 2.06 -2.45 -9.25
C GLN A 21 3.42 -3.00 -9.74
N PRO A 22 4.19 -3.72 -8.90
CA PRO A 22 5.53 -4.21 -9.28
C PRO A 22 5.58 -5.06 -10.56
N SER A 23 4.45 -5.61 -10.99
CA SER A 23 4.31 -6.49 -12.14
C SER A 23 3.65 -5.82 -13.36
N GLN A 24 3.39 -4.51 -13.34
CA GLN A 24 2.75 -3.79 -14.46
C GLN A 24 3.53 -2.51 -14.81
N THR A 25 3.65 -2.25 -16.11
CA THR A 25 4.34 -1.07 -16.67
C THR A 25 3.48 0.20 -16.61
N TRP A 26 2.16 0.05 -16.45
CA TRP A 26 1.23 1.18 -16.36
C TRP A 26 0.91 1.49 -14.90
N PRO A 27 0.82 2.78 -14.52
CA PRO A 27 0.42 3.17 -13.16
C PRO A 27 -0.97 2.61 -12.86
N SER A 28 -1.04 1.71 -11.89
CA SER A 28 -2.26 1.06 -11.43
C SER A 28 -2.24 1.07 -9.90
N PRO A 29 -3.22 1.75 -9.26
CA PRO A 29 -3.32 1.79 -7.80
C PRO A 29 -3.31 0.37 -7.23
N TYR A 30 -2.31 0.11 -6.40
CA TYR A 30 -2.06 -1.21 -5.85
C TYR A 30 -1.88 -1.11 -4.34
N SER A 31 -2.39 -2.11 -3.63
CA SER A 31 -2.16 -2.22 -2.20
C SER A 31 -1.94 -3.65 -1.74
N ARG A 32 -1.28 -3.76 -0.59
CA ARG A 32 -1.11 -4.98 0.21
C ARG A 32 -1.49 -4.66 1.65
N ALA A 33 -2.07 -5.63 2.34
CA ALA A 33 -2.34 -5.53 3.76
C ALA A 33 -1.43 -6.48 4.52
N TYR A 34 -0.99 -6.04 5.69
CA TYR A 34 -0.15 -6.82 6.59
C TYR A 34 -0.76 -6.81 8.00
N ASP A 35 -0.65 -7.94 8.70
CA ASP A 35 -0.95 -8.01 10.13
C ASP A 35 0.13 -7.32 10.97
N GLU A 36 -0.03 -7.36 12.30
CA GLU A 36 0.94 -6.77 13.24
C GLU A 36 2.31 -7.47 13.21
N GLN A 37 2.34 -8.74 12.80
CA GLN A 37 3.55 -9.55 12.68
C GLN A 37 4.25 -9.37 11.31
N GLY A 38 3.66 -8.60 10.39
CA GLY A 38 4.16 -8.36 9.05
C GLY A 38 3.81 -9.45 8.03
N HIS A 39 2.90 -10.37 8.34
CA HIS A 39 2.40 -11.35 7.38
C HIS A 39 1.37 -10.72 6.44
N LEU A 40 1.41 -11.15 5.17
CA LEU A 40 0.45 -10.71 4.16
C LEU A 40 -0.96 -11.24 4.46
N ILE A 41 -1.92 -10.33 4.49
CA ILE A 41 -3.33 -10.66 4.49
C ILE A 41 -3.83 -10.64 3.04
N PRO A 42 -4.42 -11.75 2.55
CA PRO A 42 -4.86 -11.84 1.16
C PRO A 42 -6.00 -10.86 0.89
N LEU A 43 -5.81 -10.04 -0.15
CA LEU A 43 -6.83 -9.13 -0.66
C LEU A 43 -7.27 -9.57 -2.05
N ASN A 44 -8.58 -9.58 -2.30
CA ASN A 44 -9.08 -9.73 -3.65
C ASN A 44 -8.77 -8.46 -4.49
N ARG A 45 -8.99 -8.53 -5.81
CA ARG A 45 -8.66 -7.40 -6.70
C ARG A 45 -9.43 -6.12 -6.35
N ALA A 46 -10.71 -6.23 -6.02
CA ALA A 46 -11.55 -5.08 -5.69
C ALA A 46 -11.08 -4.41 -4.40
N GLN A 47 -10.80 -5.18 -3.34
CA GLN A 47 -10.26 -4.66 -2.09
C GLN A 47 -8.94 -3.91 -2.30
N ARG A 48 -8.02 -4.47 -3.10
CA ARG A 48 -6.74 -3.82 -3.40
C ARG A 48 -6.91 -2.46 -4.05
N VAL A 49 -7.68 -2.41 -5.13
CA VAL A 49 -7.88 -1.17 -5.89
C VAL A 49 -8.67 -0.14 -5.07
N THR A 50 -9.68 -0.57 -4.32
CA THR A 50 -10.47 0.32 -3.45
C THR A 50 -9.62 0.90 -2.33
N ALA A 51 -8.86 0.07 -1.62
CA ALA A 51 -7.95 0.52 -0.56
C ALA A 51 -6.94 1.53 -1.11
N ALA A 52 -6.24 1.19 -2.21
CA ALA A 52 -5.25 2.06 -2.81
C ALA A 52 -5.85 3.43 -3.20
N ARG A 53 -7.01 3.43 -3.87
CA ARG A 53 -7.68 4.67 -4.28
C ARG A 53 -8.11 5.52 -3.11
N TRP A 54 -8.64 4.92 -2.06
CA TRP A 54 -9.02 5.66 -0.85
C TRP A 54 -7.79 6.33 -0.25
N VAL A 55 -6.71 5.59 -0.06
CA VAL A 55 -5.46 6.10 0.52
C VAL A 55 -4.87 7.23 -0.33
N ILE A 56 -4.74 7.03 -1.65
CA ILE A 56 -4.24 8.04 -2.58
C ILE A 56 -5.08 9.33 -2.52
N ARG A 57 -6.41 9.21 -2.44
CA ARG A 57 -7.29 10.37 -2.40
C ARG A 57 -7.25 11.15 -1.08
N ALA A 58 -6.92 10.49 0.04
CA ALA A 58 -6.86 11.18 1.33
C ALA A 58 -5.51 11.85 1.60
N TYR A 59 -4.46 11.47 0.85
CA TYR A 59 -3.13 12.07 0.94
C TYR A 59 -2.64 12.50 -0.46
N PRO A 60 -3.28 13.50 -1.09
CA PRO A 60 -2.96 13.91 -2.45
C PRO A 60 -1.55 14.50 -2.61
N GLU A 61 -0.94 14.95 -1.51
CA GLU A 61 0.42 15.50 -1.43
C GLU A 61 1.53 14.45 -1.33
N ALA A 62 1.21 13.16 -1.16
CA ALA A 62 2.22 12.10 -1.10
C ALA A 62 2.77 11.74 -2.49
N ASN A 63 4.05 11.35 -2.56
CA ASN A 63 4.68 10.89 -3.80
C ASN A 63 4.34 9.42 -4.08
N TRP A 64 3.30 9.15 -4.86
CA TRP A 64 2.84 7.78 -5.12
C TRP A 64 3.68 6.96 -6.10
N ASP A 65 4.76 7.55 -6.64
CA ASP A 65 5.82 6.78 -7.31
C ASP A 65 6.58 5.88 -6.33
N GLU A 66 6.52 6.19 -5.03
CA GLU A 66 7.07 5.37 -3.95
C GLU A 66 5.96 4.65 -3.18
N ALA A 67 6.27 3.46 -2.67
CA ALA A 67 5.35 2.76 -1.79
C ALA A 67 5.28 3.47 -0.43
N HIS A 68 4.08 3.55 0.14
CA HIS A 68 3.84 4.13 1.45
C HIS A 68 3.09 3.14 2.34
N ASP A 69 3.49 3.04 3.59
CA ASP A 69 2.81 2.26 4.63
C ASP A 69 1.88 3.19 5.42
N LEU A 70 0.59 2.87 5.41
CA LEU A 70 -0.41 3.45 6.28
C LEU A 70 -0.61 2.56 7.50
N ASP A 71 -0.30 3.08 8.68
CA ASP A 71 -0.62 2.42 9.95
C ASP A 71 -2.10 2.66 10.27
N LEU A 72 -2.89 1.58 10.34
CA LEU A 72 -4.34 1.66 10.52
C LEU A 72 -4.77 2.05 11.94
N THR A 73 -3.88 1.98 12.93
CA THR A 73 -4.18 2.34 14.32
C THR A 73 -3.89 3.80 14.61
N THR A 74 -2.82 4.33 14.05
CA THR A 74 -2.41 5.73 14.23
C THR A 74 -2.89 6.64 13.10
N GLY A 75 -3.24 6.06 11.95
CA GLY A 75 -3.54 6.79 10.72
C GLY A 75 -2.30 7.39 10.04
N ALA A 76 -1.09 7.16 10.57
CA ALA A 76 0.12 7.74 10.03
C ALA A 76 0.50 7.10 8.69
N LEU A 77 0.73 7.93 7.68
CA LEU A 77 1.30 7.51 6.40
C LEU A 77 2.81 7.75 6.43
N ARG A 78 3.60 6.76 6.01
CA ARG A 78 5.06 6.87 5.94
C ARG A 78 5.58 6.26 4.65
N PRO A 79 6.59 6.86 3.99
CA PRO A 79 7.29 6.20 2.89
C PRO A 79 7.83 4.85 3.37
N VAL A 80 7.72 3.84 2.52
CA VAL A 80 8.38 2.56 2.75
C VAL A 80 9.88 2.79 2.57
N VAL A 81 10.61 2.79 3.67
CA VAL A 81 12.07 2.78 3.63
C VAL A 81 12.52 1.36 3.33
N GLU A 82 12.48 0.94 2.07
CA GLU A 82 13.19 -0.26 1.63
C GLU A 82 14.67 0.09 1.42
N ALA A 83 15.57 -0.64 2.07
CA ALA A 83 16.99 -0.62 1.73
C ALA A 83 17.12 -1.02 0.25
N ARG A 84 17.39 -0.05 -0.63
CA ARG A 84 17.77 -0.32 -2.03
C ARG A 84 19.02 -1.21 -2.04
N PRO A 85 19.09 -2.14 -3.00
CA PRO A 85 19.60 -1.72 -4.29
C PRO A 85 18.60 -1.98 -5.42
N VAL A 86 18.40 -0.93 -6.24
CA VAL A 86 18.13 -1.11 -7.66
C VAL A 86 19.36 -1.82 -8.23
N VAL A 87 19.21 -3.07 -8.65
CA VAL A 87 20.15 -3.67 -9.59
C VAL A 87 19.46 -3.61 -10.94
N ASP A 88 19.83 -2.60 -11.72
CA ASP A 88 19.59 -2.60 -13.14
C ASP A 88 20.48 -3.70 -13.74
N GLY A 89 19.87 -4.84 -14.06
CA GLY A 89 20.53 -6.03 -14.57
C GLY A 89 19.98 -6.37 -15.94
N GLY A 90 20.54 -5.73 -16.96
CA GLY A 90 20.08 -5.83 -18.34
C GLY A 90 20.24 -7.20 -19.00
N ARG A 91 19.46 -7.42 -20.05
CA ARG A 91 19.93 -7.50 -21.44
C ARG A 91 18.76 -7.50 -22.41
#